data_AF-A0A0B4FAX4-F1
#
_entry.id   AF-A0A0B4FAX4-F1
#
_cell.length_a   1.000
_cell.length_b   1.000
_cell.length_c   1.000
_cell.angle_alpha   90.00
_cell.angle_beta   90.00
_cell.angle_gamma   90.00
#
_symmetry.space_group_name_H-M   'P 1'
#
loop_
_entity.id
_entity.type
_entity.pdbx_description
1 polymer ?
#
loop_
_entity_poly.entity_id
_entity_poly.type
_entity_poly.pdbx_seq_one_letter_code
_entity_poly.pdbx_strand_id
1 'polypeptide(L)'
;MRVIPPFLGFKKPPYRKGLMICGFPGIGKSELADQPLLVPYYTIVELHLSEYLKDQYGNDNANFVADYCTALVNACRRNTIVLASTHHEVLHELWFRQSPMVFIYPLRSEKDKWIARLQSRGASEDLVNLVRDNWDVLMTDSTRWGYFTYNLRSDKYLLEEINGIVTDILNRLEGLVPEEEAEEE
;
A
#
# COMPACT_ATOMS: atom_id res chain seq x y z
N MET A 1 -8.50 18.49 6.20
CA MET A 1 -8.01 17.58 7.26
C MET A 1 -9.14 17.40 8.28
N ARG A 2 -9.82 16.24 8.29
CA ARG A 2 -10.91 15.97 9.26
C ARG A 2 -10.31 15.23 10.46
N VAL A 3 -10.38 15.86 11.63
CA VAL A 3 -9.93 15.27 12.91
C VAL A 3 -11.06 14.39 13.44
N ILE A 4 -10.77 13.12 13.67
CA ILE A 4 -11.72 12.15 14.20
C ILE A 4 -11.63 12.17 15.74
N PRO A 5 -12.76 12.21 16.47
CA PRO A 5 -12.73 12.28 17.93
C PRO A 5 -12.25 10.97 18.56
N PRO A 6 -11.52 11.04 19.69
CA PRO A 6 -11.08 9.85 20.41
C PRO A 6 -12.27 9.23 21.14
N PHE A 7 -12.73 8.04 20.73
CA PHE A 7 -13.73 7.30 21.50
C PHE A 7 -13.47 5.78 21.52
N LEU A 8 -13.84 5.19 22.67
CA LEU A 8 -13.70 3.81 23.13
C LEU A 8 -12.28 3.35 23.49
N GLY A 9 -11.88 3.59 24.75
CA GLY A 9 -11.43 2.56 25.70
C GLY A 9 -10.21 1.67 25.41
N PHE A 10 -9.66 1.61 24.19
CA PHE A 10 -8.42 0.88 23.95
C PHE A 10 -7.23 1.76 24.35
N LYS A 11 -6.31 1.19 25.13
CA LYS A 11 -5.01 1.81 25.38
C LYS A 11 -4.33 2.03 24.02
N LYS A 12 -3.88 3.27 23.74
CA LYS A 12 -3.10 3.57 22.53
C LYS A 12 -1.92 2.59 22.46
N PRO A 13 -1.75 1.82 21.37
CA PRO A 13 -0.59 0.95 21.24
C PRO A 13 0.70 1.78 21.25
N PRO A 14 1.83 1.20 21.70
CA PRO A 14 3.13 1.85 21.57
C PRO A 14 3.35 2.22 20.11
N TYR A 15 4.02 3.34 19.98
CA TYR A 15 4.00 4.23 18.86
C TYR A 15 4.74 3.67 17.63
N ARG A 16 4.00 3.22 16.59
CA ARG A 16 4.55 2.40 15.50
C ARG A 16 4.98 3.21 14.27
N LYS A 17 6.13 2.90 13.68
CA LYS A 17 6.58 3.43 12.37
C LYS A 17 5.49 3.23 11.31
N GLY A 18 5.40 4.15 10.35
CA GLY A 18 4.43 4.07 9.26
C GLY A 18 4.62 2.84 8.39
N LEU A 19 3.52 2.36 7.80
CA LEU A 19 3.50 1.19 6.94
C LEU A 19 3.31 1.61 5.49
N MET A 20 4.16 1.13 4.59
CA MET A 20 3.96 1.28 3.15
C MET A 20 3.35 0.01 2.57
N ILE A 21 2.14 0.13 1.99
CA ILE A 21 1.45 -0.95 1.31
C ILE A 21 1.47 -0.71 -0.19
N CYS A 22 2.18 -1.58 -0.90
CA CYS A 22 2.20 -1.70 -2.35
C CYS A 22 1.15 -2.72 -2.77
N GLY A 23 0.09 -2.27 -3.46
CA GLY A 23 -1.03 -3.13 -3.83
C GLY A 23 -1.14 -3.33 -5.34
N PHE A 24 -1.32 -4.58 -5.78
CA PHE A 24 -1.52 -4.93 -7.19
C PHE A 24 -2.66 -4.09 -7.84
N PRO A 25 -2.61 -3.79 -9.15
CA PRO A 25 -3.66 -3.00 -9.79
C PRO A 25 -5.07 -3.58 -9.58
N GLY A 26 -6.01 -2.72 -9.17
CA GLY A 26 -7.40 -3.10 -8.91
C GLY A 26 -7.67 -3.89 -7.61
N ILE A 27 -6.68 -3.99 -6.73
CA ILE A 27 -6.83 -4.63 -5.41
C ILE A 27 -7.84 -3.91 -4.49
N GLY A 28 -8.09 -2.61 -4.72
CA GLY A 28 -9.00 -1.79 -3.90
C GLY A 28 -8.31 -0.77 -3.00
N LYS A 29 -7.12 -0.27 -3.37
CA LYS A 29 -6.39 0.77 -2.60
C LYS A 29 -7.22 2.05 -2.43
N SER A 30 -7.78 2.57 -3.52
CA SER A 30 -8.56 3.82 -3.47
C SER A 30 -9.84 3.68 -2.65
N GLU A 31 -10.53 2.54 -2.75
CA GLU A 31 -11.67 2.23 -1.90
C GLU A 31 -11.29 2.15 -0.41
N LEU A 32 -10.10 1.62 -0.09
CA LEU A 32 -9.57 1.60 1.27
C LEU A 32 -9.21 3.01 1.77
N ALA A 33 -8.66 3.87 0.91
CA ALA A 33 -8.31 5.25 1.26
C ALA A 33 -9.54 6.07 1.68
N ASP A 34 -10.71 5.75 1.14
CA ASP A 34 -12.00 6.36 1.49
C ASP A 34 -12.59 5.87 2.81
N GLN A 35 -11.93 4.94 3.51
CA GLN A 35 -12.41 4.29 4.74
C GLN A 35 -11.47 4.53 5.93
N PRO A 36 -11.31 5.79 6.41
CA PRO A 36 -10.27 6.18 7.38
C PRO A 36 -10.45 5.60 8.79
N LEU A 37 -11.59 4.98 9.09
CA LEU A 37 -11.90 4.39 10.39
C LEU A 37 -11.70 2.87 10.43
N LEU A 38 -11.41 2.26 9.29
CA LEU A 38 -11.43 0.80 9.16
C LEU A 38 -10.33 0.15 10.01
N VAL A 39 -9.16 0.78 10.05
CA VAL A 39 -8.02 0.39 10.88
C VAL A 39 -7.91 1.38 12.05
N PRO A 40 -8.39 1.02 13.26
CA PRO A 40 -8.31 1.91 14.41
C PRO A 40 -6.89 2.42 14.63
N TYR A 41 -6.78 3.71 14.97
CA TYR A 41 -5.52 4.40 15.25
C TYR A 41 -4.61 4.71 14.06
N TYR A 42 -4.96 4.32 12.83
CA TYR A 42 -4.17 4.64 11.63
C TYR A 42 -4.84 5.69 10.76
N THR A 43 -4.02 6.58 10.20
CA THR A 43 -4.43 7.41 9.06
C THR A 43 -4.03 6.69 7.78
N ILE A 44 -4.94 6.58 6.82
CA ILE A 44 -4.65 6.02 5.50
C ILE A 44 -4.37 7.19 4.54
N VAL A 45 -3.25 7.12 3.82
CA VAL A 45 -2.82 8.11 2.83
C VAL A 45 -2.57 7.39 1.53
N GLU A 46 -3.31 7.73 0.47
CA GLU A 46 -2.99 7.29 -0.89
C GLU A 46 -2.25 8.41 -1.62
N LEU A 47 -1.11 8.08 -2.23
CA LEU A 47 -0.39 8.99 -3.12
C LEU A 47 -0.42 8.44 -4.54
N HIS A 48 -0.85 9.26 -5.49
CA HIS A 48 -0.91 8.89 -6.90
C HIS A 48 0.34 9.36 -7.64
N LEU A 49 1.01 8.43 -8.34
CA LEU A 49 2.20 8.74 -9.15
C LEU A 49 1.93 9.85 -10.18
N SER A 50 0.70 9.91 -10.71
CA SER A 50 0.28 10.91 -11.69
C SER A 50 0.43 12.36 -11.21
N GLU A 51 0.37 12.59 -9.89
CA GLU A 51 0.54 13.93 -9.29
C GLU A 51 1.99 14.42 -9.37
N TYR A 52 2.94 13.51 -9.65
CA TYR A 52 4.38 13.80 -9.69
C TYR A 52 4.93 13.87 -11.10
N LEU A 53 4.11 13.55 -12.13
CA LEU A 53 4.52 13.56 -13.54
C LEU A 53 4.86 14.95 -14.06
N LYS A 54 4.36 15.99 -13.42
CA LYS A 54 4.61 17.39 -13.79
C LYS A 54 5.37 18.11 -12.68
N ASP A 55 6.29 18.99 -13.08
CA ASP A 55 6.98 19.88 -12.15
C ASP A 55 6.06 21.04 -11.70
N GLN A 56 6.55 21.89 -10.82
CA GLN A 56 5.80 23.06 -10.31
C GLN A 56 5.42 24.08 -11.39
N TYR A 57 5.99 23.98 -12.59
CA TYR A 57 5.72 24.85 -13.75
C TYR A 57 4.82 24.17 -14.80
N GLY A 58 4.42 22.91 -14.60
CA GLY A 58 3.59 22.15 -15.52
C GLY A 58 4.36 21.41 -16.63
N ASN A 59 5.70 21.39 -16.59
CA ASN A 59 6.52 20.63 -17.53
C ASN A 59 6.67 19.18 -17.08
N ASP A 60 7.10 18.29 -17.98
CA ASP A 60 7.40 16.90 -17.60
C ASP A 60 8.50 16.86 -16.53
N ASN A 61 8.22 16.18 -15.42
CA ASN A 61 9.17 16.02 -14.34
C ASN A 61 10.09 14.83 -14.61
N ALA A 62 11.35 15.09 -14.96
CA ALA A 62 12.34 14.04 -15.18
C ALA A 62 12.65 13.21 -13.91
N ASN A 63 12.34 13.73 -12.71
CA ASN A 63 12.60 13.10 -11.43
C ASN A 63 11.34 12.55 -10.76
N PHE A 64 10.23 12.39 -11.49
CA PHE A 64 8.93 12.04 -10.92
C PHE A 64 8.96 10.80 -10.01
N VAL A 65 9.73 9.76 -10.37
CA VAL A 65 9.90 8.55 -9.55
C VAL A 65 10.57 8.89 -8.22
N ALA A 66 11.68 9.62 -8.26
CA ALA A 66 12.44 9.98 -7.07
C ALA A 66 11.64 10.90 -6.13
N ASP A 67 10.88 11.84 -6.69
CA ASP A 67 10.01 12.75 -5.94
C ASP A 67 8.83 12.01 -5.30
N TYR A 68 8.17 11.13 -6.07
CA TYR A 68 7.09 10.26 -5.58
C TYR A 68 7.56 9.36 -4.43
N CYS A 69 8.69 8.66 -4.61
CA CYS A 69 9.26 7.81 -3.56
C CYS A 69 9.65 8.61 -2.31
N THR A 70 10.14 9.83 -2.48
CA THR A 70 10.44 10.73 -1.35
C THR A 70 9.16 11.12 -0.60
N ALA A 71 8.08 11.43 -1.33
CA ALA A 71 6.80 11.73 -0.71
C ALA A 71 6.20 10.53 0.02
N LEU A 72 6.29 9.32 -0.56
CA LEU A 72 5.86 8.07 0.08
C LEU A 72 6.58 7.84 1.42
N VAL A 73 7.92 7.96 1.42
CA VAL A 73 8.73 7.81 2.64
C VAL A 73 8.40 8.88 3.67
N ASN A 74 8.28 10.15 3.25
CA ASN A 74 7.92 11.25 4.16
C ASN A 74 6.49 11.14 4.73
N ALA A 75 5.58 10.47 4.01
CA ALA A 75 4.24 10.17 4.46
C ALA A 75 4.19 8.97 5.41
N CYS A 76 5.20 8.08 5.41
CA CYS A 76 5.33 6.93 6.31
C CYS A 76 5.72 7.35 7.73
N ARG A 77 4.91 8.23 8.30
CA ARG A 77 5.02 8.70 9.68
C ARG A 77 4.30 7.73 10.61
N ARG A 78 4.46 7.99 11.89
CA ARG A 78 3.84 7.21 12.94
C ARG A 78 2.33 7.09 12.74
N ASN A 79 1.81 5.87 12.91
CA ASN A 79 0.39 5.59 12.76
C ASN A 79 -0.19 5.96 11.37
N THR A 80 0.62 5.86 10.31
CA THR A 80 0.17 6.07 8.94
C THR A 80 0.29 4.78 8.13
N ILE A 81 -0.74 4.46 7.35
CA ILE A 81 -0.67 3.50 6.25
C ILE A 81 -0.58 4.31 4.97
N VAL A 82 0.52 4.18 4.24
CA VAL A 82 0.74 4.82 2.95
C VAL A 82 0.51 3.80 1.85
N LEU A 83 -0.45 4.08 0.98
CA LEU A 83 -0.78 3.26 -0.17
C LEU A 83 0.05 3.73 -1.37
N ALA A 84 0.89 2.84 -1.89
CA ALA A 84 1.81 3.10 -2.98
C ALA A 84 1.41 2.38 -4.28
N SER A 85 1.81 2.97 -5.40
CA SER A 85 1.72 2.34 -6.72
C SER A 85 2.78 1.26 -6.88
N THR A 86 2.50 0.24 -7.71
CA THR A 86 3.38 -0.93 -7.93
C THR A 86 4.14 -0.87 -9.26
N HIS A 87 4.44 0.31 -9.80
CA HIS A 87 5.23 0.44 -11.03
C HIS A 87 6.67 -0.04 -10.78
N HIS A 88 7.26 -0.78 -11.72
CA HIS A 88 8.58 -1.38 -11.56
C HIS A 88 9.64 -0.39 -11.06
N GLU A 89 9.74 0.77 -11.70
CA GLU A 89 10.69 1.84 -11.37
C GLU A 89 10.50 2.39 -9.95
N VAL A 90 9.26 2.51 -9.48
CA VAL A 90 8.93 2.91 -8.11
C VAL A 90 9.39 1.85 -7.11
N LEU A 91 9.08 0.58 -7.38
CA LEU A 91 9.46 -0.52 -6.50
C LEU A 91 10.98 -0.68 -6.42
N HIS A 92 11.66 -0.55 -7.56
CA HIS A 92 13.12 -0.57 -7.64
C HIS A 92 13.75 0.56 -6.83
N GLU A 93 13.25 1.79 -6.96
CA GLU A 93 13.73 2.95 -6.21
C GLU A 93 13.51 2.79 -4.70
N LEU A 94 12.33 2.35 -4.28
CA LEU A 94 12.02 2.10 -2.86
C LEU A 94 12.89 0.98 -2.27
N TRP A 95 13.14 -0.08 -3.04
CA TRP A 95 14.04 -1.16 -2.66
C TRP A 95 15.48 -0.66 -2.50
N PHE A 96 15.97 0.13 -3.45
CA PHE A 96 17.31 0.73 -3.39
C PHE A 96 17.48 1.63 -2.16
N ARG A 97 16.43 2.35 -1.78
CA ARG A 97 16.35 3.16 -0.55
C ARG A 97 16.17 2.34 0.73
N GLN A 98 16.14 1.01 0.66
CA GLN A 98 15.89 0.10 1.78
C GLN A 98 14.60 0.44 2.54
N SER A 99 13.59 0.95 1.83
CA SER A 99 12.29 1.29 2.41
C SER A 99 11.46 0.02 2.61
N PRO A 100 11.03 -0.31 3.84
CA PRO A 100 10.23 -1.51 4.08
C PRO A 100 8.87 -1.41 3.38
N MET A 101 8.55 -2.42 2.57
CA MET A 101 7.32 -2.49 1.79
C MET A 101 6.55 -3.77 2.09
N VAL A 102 5.23 -3.63 2.21
CA VAL A 102 4.28 -4.75 2.22
C VAL A 102 3.62 -4.85 0.87
N PHE A 103 3.66 -6.02 0.27
CA PHE A 103 2.99 -6.29 -0.99
C PHE A 103 1.71 -7.08 -0.80
N ILE A 104 0.63 -6.59 -1.39
CA ILE A 104 -0.64 -7.30 -1.48
C ILE A 104 -0.95 -7.54 -2.95
N TYR A 105 -1.05 -8.80 -3.34
CA TYR A 105 -1.22 -9.21 -4.73
C TYR A 105 -2.12 -10.45 -4.85
N PRO A 106 -2.68 -10.72 -6.04
CA PRO A 106 -3.53 -11.89 -6.24
C PRO A 106 -2.73 -13.19 -6.29
N LEU A 107 -3.40 -14.32 -6.11
CA LEU A 107 -2.79 -15.61 -6.44
C LEU A 107 -2.43 -15.66 -7.93
N ARG A 108 -1.21 -16.07 -8.26
CA ARG A 108 -0.71 -16.10 -9.65
C ARG A 108 -1.61 -16.90 -10.60
N SER A 109 -2.23 -17.97 -10.09
CA SER A 109 -3.14 -18.85 -10.82
C SER A 109 -4.52 -18.26 -11.10
N GLU A 110 -4.82 -17.06 -10.58
CA GLU A 110 -6.16 -16.47 -10.65
C GLU A 110 -6.29 -15.32 -11.65
N LYS A 111 -5.41 -15.24 -12.66
CA LYS A 111 -5.44 -14.21 -13.71
C LYS A 111 -6.85 -13.93 -14.24
N ASP A 112 -7.53 -14.97 -14.72
CA ASP A 112 -8.83 -14.82 -15.37
C ASP A 112 -9.92 -14.40 -14.38
N LYS A 113 -9.87 -14.90 -13.14
CA LYS A 113 -10.81 -14.49 -12.09
C LYS A 113 -10.59 -13.03 -11.69
N TRP A 114 -9.33 -12.60 -11.62
CA TRP A 114 -8.98 -11.23 -11.31
C TRP A 114 -9.47 -10.27 -12.40
N ILE A 115 -9.26 -10.62 -13.67
CA ILE A 115 -9.79 -9.87 -14.82
C ILE A 115 -11.32 -9.78 -14.76
N ALA A 116 -12.00 -10.92 -14.55
CA ALA A 116 -13.46 -10.96 -14.44
C ALA A 116 -13.98 -10.07 -13.30
N ARG A 117 -13.28 -10.04 -12.17
CA ARG A 117 -13.57 -9.15 -11.04
C ARG A 117 -13.41 -7.68 -11.41
N LEU A 118 -12.35 -7.29 -12.13
CA LEU A 118 -12.17 -5.90 -12.55
C LEU A 118 -13.33 -5.46 -13.46
N GLN A 119 -13.71 -6.30 -14.41
CA GLN A 119 -14.83 -6.04 -15.31
C GLN A 119 -16.15 -5.93 -14.56
N SER A 120 -16.44 -6.84 -13.61
CA SER A 120 -17.68 -6.80 -12.84
C SER A 120 -17.81 -5.57 -11.95
N ARG A 121 -16.68 -4.97 -11.56
CA ARG A 121 -16.60 -3.72 -10.78
C ARG A 121 -16.69 -2.46 -11.64
N GLY A 122 -16.77 -2.59 -12.97
CA GLY A 122 -16.75 -1.44 -13.87
C GLY A 122 -15.39 -0.73 -13.92
N ALA A 123 -14.28 -1.46 -13.73
CA ALA A 123 -12.95 -0.92 -13.98
C ALA A 123 -12.81 -0.44 -15.44
N SER A 124 -11.98 0.57 -15.67
CA SER A 124 -11.72 1.07 -17.02
C SER A 124 -11.08 0.00 -17.90
N GLU A 125 -11.33 0.08 -19.21
CA GLU A 125 -10.70 -0.83 -20.18
C GLU A 125 -9.18 -0.78 -20.10
N ASP A 126 -8.61 0.41 -19.90
CA ASP A 126 -7.16 0.59 -19.72
C ASP A 126 -6.60 -0.20 -18.55
N LEU A 127 -7.28 -0.19 -17.39
CA LEU A 127 -6.85 -0.95 -16.22
C LEU A 127 -6.99 -2.47 -16.47
N VAL A 128 -8.07 -2.89 -17.11
CA VAL A 128 -8.29 -4.30 -17.45
C VAL A 128 -7.22 -4.79 -18.44
N ASN A 129 -6.92 -4.01 -19.48
CA ASN A 129 -5.90 -4.34 -20.49
C ASN A 129 -4.50 -4.34 -19.87
N LEU A 130 -4.16 -3.33 -19.05
CA LEU A 130 -2.91 -3.29 -18.29
C LEU A 130 -2.67 -4.60 -17.54
N VAL A 131 -3.66 -5.06 -16.78
CA VAL A 131 -3.56 -6.29 -15.98
C VAL A 131 -3.52 -7.54 -16.85
N ARG A 132 -4.35 -7.60 -17.90
CA ARG A 132 -4.41 -8.76 -18.81
C ARG A 132 -3.10 -8.98 -19.54
N ASP A 133 -2.53 -7.90 -20.06
CA ASP A 133 -1.37 -7.95 -20.96
C ASP A 133 -0.06 -8.05 -20.18
N ASN A 134 -0.02 -7.51 -18.95
CA ASN A 134 1.19 -7.46 -18.13
C ASN A 134 1.16 -8.34 -16.87
N TRP A 135 0.20 -9.27 -16.76
CA TRP A 135 0.00 -10.10 -15.56
C TRP A 135 1.28 -10.68 -14.96
N ASP A 136 2.07 -11.39 -15.78
CA ASP A 136 3.28 -12.08 -15.29
C ASP A 136 4.38 -11.11 -14.85
N VAL A 137 4.49 -9.96 -15.51
CA VAL A 137 5.45 -8.91 -15.14
C VAL A 137 5.06 -8.31 -13.80
N LEU A 138 3.79 -7.90 -13.66
CA LEU A 138 3.25 -7.33 -12.42
C LEU A 138 3.38 -8.31 -11.23
N MET A 139 3.14 -9.61 -11.48
CA MET A 139 3.31 -10.65 -10.47
C MET A 139 4.78 -10.84 -10.08
N THR A 140 5.69 -10.86 -11.06
CA THR A 140 7.12 -11.02 -10.81
C THR A 140 7.65 -9.88 -9.96
N ASP A 141 7.30 -8.64 -10.30
CA ASP A 141 7.67 -7.46 -9.53
C ASP A 141 7.13 -7.52 -8.09
N SER A 142 5.87 -7.92 -7.93
CA SER A 142 5.24 -8.04 -6.60
C SER A 142 5.93 -9.06 -5.69
N THR A 143 6.50 -10.13 -6.26
CA THR A 143 7.19 -11.18 -5.50
C THR A 143 8.66 -10.92 -5.25
N ARG A 144 9.30 -10.01 -6.00
CA ARG A 144 10.75 -9.79 -5.97
C ARG A 144 11.20 -8.82 -4.89
N TRP A 145 10.40 -7.79 -4.61
CA TRP A 145 10.82 -6.62 -3.83
C TRP A 145 10.17 -6.51 -2.44
N GLY A 146 9.29 -7.45 -2.08
CA GLY A 146 8.50 -7.37 -0.85
C GLY A 146 9.23 -7.88 0.40
N TYR A 147 9.23 -7.07 1.46
CA TYR A 147 9.64 -7.51 2.80
C TYR A 147 8.58 -8.42 3.42
N PHE A 148 7.31 -8.04 3.29
CA PHE A 148 6.16 -8.90 3.60
C PHE A 148 5.27 -9.02 2.37
N THR A 149 4.70 -10.21 2.19
CA THR A 149 3.85 -10.53 1.04
C THR A 149 2.55 -11.18 1.50
N TYR A 150 1.43 -10.72 0.96
CA TYR A 150 0.10 -11.23 1.25
C TYR A 150 -0.64 -11.51 -0.06
N ASN A 151 -1.25 -12.69 -0.14
CA ASN A 151 -2.10 -13.07 -1.25
C ASN A 151 -3.54 -12.69 -0.93
N LEU A 152 -4.18 -11.93 -1.82
CA LEU A 152 -5.62 -11.69 -1.79
C LEU A 152 -6.29 -12.55 -2.85
N ARG A 153 -7.20 -13.43 -2.44
CA ARG A 153 -7.98 -14.21 -3.41
C ARG A 153 -8.90 -13.32 -4.23
N SER A 154 -9.18 -13.73 -5.46
CA SER A 154 -10.01 -12.98 -6.41
C SER A 154 -11.45 -12.79 -5.93
N ASP A 155 -11.95 -13.67 -5.08
CA ASP A 155 -13.28 -13.62 -4.46
C ASP A 155 -13.33 -12.81 -3.15
N LYS A 156 -12.21 -12.25 -2.70
CA LYS A 156 -12.11 -11.47 -1.45
C LYS A 156 -11.80 -10.01 -1.69
N TYR A 157 -12.45 -9.12 -0.95
CA TYR A 157 -12.17 -7.69 -1.09
C TYR A 157 -11.05 -7.26 -0.14
N LEU A 158 -10.18 -6.34 -0.60
CA LEU A 158 -9.12 -5.81 0.25
C LEU A 158 -9.72 -5.19 1.51
N LEU A 159 -10.84 -4.47 1.35
CA LEU A 159 -11.56 -3.87 2.47
C LEU A 159 -11.97 -4.89 3.56
N GLU A 160 -12.30 -6.12 3.18
CA GLU A 160 -12.72 -7.17 4.11
C GLU A 160 -11.53 -7.80 4.84
N GLU A 161 -10.40 -7.94 4.15
CA GLU A 161 -9.23 -8.67 4.65
C GLU A 161 -8.16 -7.74 5.26
N ILE A 162 -8.18 -6.44 4.96
CA ILE A 162 -7.14 -5.49 5.34
C ILE A 162 -6.96 -5.39 6.85
N ASN A 163 -8.02 -5.49 7.65
CA ASN A 163 -7.89 -5.47 9.10
C ASN A 163 -7.08 -6.66 9.60
N GLY A 164 -7.36 -7.86 9.09
CA GLY A 164 -6.59 -9.06 9.43
C GLY A 164 -5.14 -8.97 8.96
N ILE A 165 -4.92 -8.51 7.73
CA ILE A 165 -3.57 -8.31 7.15
C ILE A 165 -2.78 -7.30 7.98
N VAL A 166 -3.34 -6.13 8.25
CA VAL A 166 -2.69 -5.09 9.04
C VAL A 166 -2.42 -5.58 10.45
N THR A 167 -3.38 -6.21 11.13
CA THR A 167 -3.16 -6.79 12.47
C THR A 167 -2.00 -7.80 12.48
N ASP A 168 -1.92 -8.70 11.50
CA ASP A 168 -0.81 -9.66 11.39
C ASP A 168 0.55 -8.97 11.18
N ILE A 169 0.62 -8.02 10.25
CA ILE A 169 1.84 -7.22 10.00
C ILE A 169 2.29 -6.53 11.29
N LEU A 170 1.35 -5.88 11.96
CA LEU A 170 1.57 -5.13 13.18
C LEU A 170 2.11 -6.03 14.30
N ASN A 171 1.52 -7.21 14.50
CA ASN A 171 1.99 -8.17 15.49
C ASN A 171 3.41 -8.68 15.18
N ARG A 172 3.71 -8.92 13.89
CA ARG A 172 5.05 -9.36 13.46
C ARG A 172 6.10 -8.28 13.69
N LEU A 173 5.76 -7.02 13.44
CA LEU A 173 6.67 -5.90 13.68
C LEU A 173 6.92 -5.67 15.17
N GLU A 174 5.92 -5.88 16.04
CA GLU A 174 6.11 -5.81 17.51
C GLU A 174 6.97 -6.92 18.07
N GLY A 175 6.84 -8.15 17.54
CA GLY A 175 7.72 -9.26 17.93
C GLY A 175 9.18 -9.09 17.50
N LEU A 176 9.50 -8.05 16.72
CA LEU A 176 10.84 -7.73 16.21
C LEU A 176 11.49 -6.53 16.90
N VAL A 177 10.79 -5.85 17.83
CA VAL A 177 11.38 -4.77 18.65
C VAL A 177 12.03 -5.42 19.88
N PRO A 178 13.36 -5.37 20.05
CA PRO A 178 13.98 -5.75 21.32
C PRO A 178 13.46 -4.82 22.43
N GLU A 179 13.28 -5.33 23.65
CA GLU A 179 12.72 -4.59 24.81
C GLU A 179 13.46 -3.27 25.18
N GLU A 180 14.58 -2.94 24.55
CA GLU A 180 15.49 -1.86 24.96
C GLU A 180 15.02 -0.43 24.57
N GLU A 181 14.10 -0.24 23.61
CA GLU A 181 13.62 1.11 23.25
C GLU A 181 12.41 1.60 24.09
N ALA A 182 12.01 0.85 25.13
CA ALA A 182 10.87 1.18 25.98
C ALA A 182 11.18 2.15 27.15
N GLU A 183 12.44 2.57 27.34
CA GLU A 183 12.87 3.30 28.55
C GLU A 183 13.26 4.78 28.37
N GLU A 184 12.99 5.43 27.23
CA GLU A 184 13.20 6.88 27.13
C GLU A 184 11.86 7.63 27.03
N GLU A 185 11.25 7.84 28.21
CA GLU A 185 10.25 8.89 28.48
C GLU A 185 10.91 10.28 28.61
#